data_AF-A0AAU2U6N0-F1
#
_entry.id   AF-A0AAU2U6N0-F1
#
_cell.length_a   1.000
_cell.length_b   1.000
_cell.length_c   1.000
_cell.angle_alpha   90.00
_cell.angle_beta   90.00
_cell.angle_gamma   90.00
#
_symmetry.space_group_name_H-M   'P 1'
#
loop_
_entity.id
_entity.type
_entity.pdbx_description
1 polymer ?
#
loop_
_entity_poly.entity_id
_entity_poly.type
_entity_poly.pdbx_seq_one_letter_code
_entity_poly.pdbx_strand_id
1 'polypeptide(L)'
;MSVPSDTVQPASAVGESGRGLPAHVAAQPLGYGPEWLRLVAAADEQLLLLDQAPQDLSQFSRQLHESTGGLVGVLGPALRRAAADATGTTEKLTWQALEHVLTST
;
A
#
# COMPACT_ATOMS: atom_id res chain seq x y z
N MET A 1 -51.31 18.75 -36.15
CA MET A 1 -51.50 17.63 -35.21
C MET A 1 -50.76 16.43 -35.77
N SER A 2 -49.57 16.16 -35.26
CA SER A 2 -48.78 14.95 -35.60
C SER A 2 -48.24 14.41 -34.29
N VAL A 3 -48.70 13.22 -33.93
CA VAL A 3 -48.13 12.40 -32.87
C VAL A 3 -47.03 11.53 -33.46
N PRO A 4 -45.89 11.35 -32.79
CA PRO A 4 -45.07 10.16 -32.94
C PRO A 4 -45.35 9.17 -31.81
N SER A 5 -45.70 7.95 -32.21
CA SER A 5 -45.61 6.73 -31.41
C SER A 5 -44.15 6.34 -31.19
N ASP A 6 -43.94 5.53 -30.15
CA ASP A 6 -42.70 4.79 -29.84
C ASP A 6 -41.60 5.67 -29.21
N THR A 7 -41.25 5.56 -27.93
CA THR A 7 -40.87 4.37 -27.18
C THR A 7 -41.18 4.59 -25.70
N VAL A 8 -41.92 3.67 -25.07
CA VAL A 8 -42.05 3.59 -23.61
C VAL A 8 -40.75 3.00 -23.08
N GLN A 9 -39.91 3.82 -22.42
CA GLN A 9 -38.89 3.32 -21.50
C GLN A 9 -39.55 3.12 -20.13
N PRO A 10 -39.75 1.88 -19.63
CA PRO A 10 -40.02 1.69 -18.23
C PRO A 10 -38.71 1.87 -17.45
N ALA A 11 -38.54 3.06 -16.89
CA ALA A 11 -37.63 3.30 -15.77
C ALA A 11 -38.19 2.56 -14.54
N SER A 12 -37.82 1.30 -14.36
CA SER A 12 -37.90 0.59 -13.08
C SER A 12 -37.22 -0.77 -13.14
N ALA A 13 -35.99 -0.80 -12.66
CA ALA A 13 -35.52 -1.89 -11.82
C ALA A 13 -34.47 -1.30 -10.88
N VAL A 14 -34.94 -0.71 -9.78
CA VAL A 14 -34.15 -0.56 -8.56
C VAL A 14 -33.74 -1.97 -8.15
N GLY A 15 -32.51 -2.35 -8.52
CA GLY A 15 -31.83 -3.53 -8.05
C GLY A 15 -30.87 -3.13 -6.94
N GLU A 16 -31.39 -2.85 -5.75
CA GLU A 16 -30.59 -3.05 -4.54
C GLU A 16 -30.39 -4.56 -4.37
N SER A 17 -29.22 -5.04 -4.75
CA SER A 17 -28.74 -6.36 -4.36
C SER A 17 -27.25 -6.28 -4.06
N GLY A 18 -26.96 -6.10 -2.77
CA GLY A 18 -25.80 -6.69 -2.11
C GLY A 18 -24.44 -6.09 -2.46
N ARG A 19 -23.99 -5.13 -1.64
CA ARG A 19 -22.65 -5.03 -1.06
C ARG A 19 -21.53 -5.75 -1.85
N GLY A 20 -21.21 -5.27 -3.04
CA GLY A 20 -19.90 -5.50 -3.62
C GLY A 20 -18.94 -4.53 -2.96
N LEU A 21 -18.04 -5.00 -2.09
CA LEU A 21 -16.87 -4.20 -1.74
C LEU A 21 -16.27 -3.68 -3.06
N PRO A 22 -15.75 -2.43 -3.11
CA PRO A 22 -15.03 -2.00 -4.29
C PRO A 22 -14.00 -3.08 -4.62
N ALA A 23 -14.11 -3.64 -5.84
CA ALA A 23 -13.14 -4.60 -6.34
C ALA A 23 -11.76 -3.99 -6.07
N HIS A 24 -10.94 -4.72 -5.32
CA HIS A 24 -9.58 -4.33 -4.93
C HIS A 24 -8.97 -3.51 -6.07
N VAL A 25 -8.87 -2.19 -5.89
CA VAL A 25 -8.16 -1.35 -6.86
C VAL A 25 -6.76 -1.93 -6.88
N ALA A 26 -6.41 -2.60 -7.98
CA ALA A 26 -5.07 -3.13 -8.16
C ALA A 26 -4.13 -1.93 -8.05
N ALA A 27 -3.41 -1.85 -6.94
CA ALA A 27 -2.49 -0.76 -6.69
C ALA A 27 -1.46 -0.82 -7.82
N GLN A 28 -1.48 0.19 -8.69
CA GLN A 28 -0.43 0.34 -9.69
C GLN A 28 0.89 0.51 -8.94
N PRO A 29 1.94 -0.23 -9.33
CA PRO A 29 3.25 -0.08 -8.67
C PRO A 29 3.74 1.35 -8.86
N LEU A 30 4.23 1.94 -7.77
CA LEU A 30 4.91 3.23 -7.86
C LEU A 30 6.26 3.01 -8.54
N GLY A 31 6.58 3.83 -9.53
CA GLY A 31 7.92 3.87 -10.11
C GLY A 31 8.96 4.33 -9.06
N TYR A 32 10.21 3.87 -9.21
CA TYR A 32 11.30 4.38 -8.39
C TYR A 32 11.54 5.84 -8.75
N GLY A 33 11.29 6.75 -7.81
CA GLY A 33 11.34 8.18 -8.05
C GLY A 33 10.98 9.01 -6.82
N PRO A 34 10.79 10.33 -6.98
CA PRO A 34 10.58 11.24 -5.85
C PRO A 34 9.36 10.90 -4.99
N GLU A 35 8.33 10.32 -5.59
CA GLU A 35 7.12 9.89 -4.89
C GLU A 35 7.39 8.67 -4.01
N TRP A 36 8.12 7.68 -4.52
CA TRP A 36 8.58 6.54 -3.74
C TRP A 36 9.47 6.96 -2.58
N LEU A 37 10.45 7.85 -2.82
CA LEU A 37 11.35 8.34 -1.78
C LEU A 37 10.59 9.09 -0.68
N ARG A 38 9.61 9.94 -1.05
CA ARG A 38 8.75 10.63 -0.08
C ARG A 38 7.91 9.66 0.73
N LEU A 39 7.41 8.60 0.12
CA LEU A 39 6.64 7.58 0.82
C LEU A 39 7.48 6.83 1.84
N VAL A 40 8.70 6.42 1.47
CA VAL A 40 9.64 5.76 2.38
C VAL A 40 10.03 6.69 3.53
N ALA A 41 10.30 7.97 3.25
CA ALA A 41 10.60 8.97 4.28
C ALA A 41 9.43 9.21 5.24
N ALA A 42 8.19 9.31 4.73
CA ALA A 42 7.01 9.44 5.57
C ALA A 42 6.78 8.19 6.44
N ALA A 43 7.07 7.00 5.92
CA ALA A 43 7.01 5.77 6.70
C ALA A 43 8.08 5.73 7.81
N ASP A 44 9.29 6.21 7.51
CA ASP A 44 10.40 6.35 8.46
C ASP A 44 10.06 7.30 9.61
N GLU A 45 9.46 8.46 9.32
CA GLU A 45 8.99 9.41 10.34
C GLU A 45 7.88 8.83 11.23
N GLN A 46 7.08 7.90 10.71
CA GLN A 46 6.03 7.22 11.46
C GLN A 46 6.57 6.02 12.28
N LEU A 47 7.80 5.58 12.02
CA LEU A 47 8.44 4.52 12.79
C LEU A 47 9.01 5.08 14.10
N LEU A 48 8.30 4.83 15.20
CA LEU A 48 8.74 5.19 16.55
C LEU A 48 9.44 4.01 17.25
N LEU A 49 10.52 3.52 16.64
CA LEU A 49 11.41 2.54 17.27
C LEU A 49 12.46 3.25 18.13
N LEU A 50 12.75 2.71 19.32
CA LEU A 50 13.59 3.36 20.35
C LEU A 50 15.01 3.70 19.88
N ASP A 51 15.60 2.88 19.00
CA ASP A 51 16.96 3.06 18.46
C ASP A 51 16.96 3.35 16.95
N GLN A 52 15.84 3.83 16.40
CA GLN A 52 15.80 4.31 15.01
C GLN A 52 16.23 5.77 14.92
N ALA A 53 17.29 6.00 14.15
CA ALA A 53 17.63 7.33 13.70
C ALA A 53 16.73 7.71 12.51
N PRO A 54 16.29 8.98 12.39
CA PRO A 54 15.62 9.44 11.19
C PRO A 54 16.53 9.22 9.96
N GLN A 55 15.91 8.83 8.85
CA GLN A 55 16.49 8.45 7.57
C GLN A 55 17.11 7.04 7.48
N ASP A 56 17.09 6.24 8.54
CA ASP A 56 17.59 4.85 8.50
C ASP A 56 16.81 3.96 7.52
N LEU A 57 15.51 4.18 7.32
CA LEU A 57 14.74 3.43 6.32
C LEU A 57 14.99 3.94 4.89
N SER A 58 15.27 5.24 4.75
CA SER A 58 15.49 5.89 3.46
C SER A 58 16.72 5.35 2.73
N GLN A 59 17.73 4.89 3.47
CA GLN A 59 18.92 4.24 2.88
C GLN A 59 18.59 2.90 2.19
N PHE A 60 17.50 2.23 2.59
CA PHE A 60 17.02 1.00 1.99
C PHE A 60 15.94 1.23 0.93
N SER A 61 15.59 2.49 0.62
CA SER A 61 14.51 2.83 -0.30
C SER A 61 14.60 2.12 -1.65
N ARG A 62 15.80 2.00 -2.23
CA ARG A 62 16.00 1.28 -3.49
C ARG A 62 15.74 -0.23 -3.36
N GLN A 63 16.27 -0.84 -2.31
CA GLN A 63 16.13 -2.28 -2.09
C GLN A 63 14.68 -2.64 -1.75
N LEU A 64 14.00 -1.80 -0.97
CA LEU A 64 12.55 -1.91 -0.72
C LEU A 64 11.74 -1.82 -2.01
N HIS A 65 12.12 -0.96 -2.94
CA HIS A 65 11.44 -0.84 -4.23
C HIS A 65 11.60 -2.10 -5.06
N GLU A 66 12.83 -2.59 -5.17
CA GLU A 66 13.16 -3.81 -5.92
C GLU A 66 12.47 -5.05 -5.33
N SER A 67 12.44 -5.19 -3.99
CA SER A 67 11.81 -6.33 -3.31
C SER A 67 10.28 -6.30 -3.29
N THR A 68 9.66 -5.11 -3.32
CA THR A 68 8.19 -4.98 -3.34
C THR A 68 7.62 -4.78 -4.74
N GLY A 69 8.48 -4.62 -5.76
CA GLY A 69 8.08 -4.19 -7.09
C GLY A 69 7.40 -2.82 -7.11
N GLY A 70 7.64 -1.97 -6.10
CA GLY A 70 6.96 -0.68 -5.94
C GLY A 70 5.52 -0.75 -5.41
N LEU A 71 5.07 -1.91 -4.92
CA LEU A 71 3.72 -2.08 -4.39
C LEU A 71 3.62 -1.56 -2.95
N VAL A 72 3.05 -0.37 -2.78
CA VAL A 72 2.78 0.24 -1.46
C VAL A 72 1.92 -0.67 -0.58
N GLY A 73 0.98 -1.40 -1.20
CA GLY A 73 0.13 -2.36 -0.51
C GLY A 73 0.88 -3.53 0.13
N VAL A 74 2.09 -3.85 -0.37
CA VAL A 74 2.99 -4.86 0.20
C VAL A 74 3.93 -4.22 1.23
N LEU A 75 4.45 -3.02 0.93
CA LEU A 75 5.39 -2.31 1.80
C LEU A 75 4.79 -2.00 3.19
N GLY A 76 3.57 -1.44 3.24
CA GLY A 76 2.97 -0.99 4.50
C GLY A 76 2.79 -2.10 5.55
N PRO A 77 2.20 -3.27 5.19
CA PRO A 77 2.14 -4.43 6.07
C PRO A 77 3.53 -4.98 6.44
N ALA A 78 4.47 -5.02 5.49
CA ALA A 78 5.82 -5.51 5.74
C ALA A 78 6.57 -4.66 6.76
N LEU A 79 6.53 -3.33 6.63
CA LEU A 79 7.14 -2.40 7.58
C LEU A 79 6.55 -2.56 8.99
N ARG A 80 5.22 -2.67 9.11
CA ARG A 80 4.57 -2.89 10.40
C ARG A 80 5.00 -4.21 11.06
N ARG A 81 5.11 -5.29 10.28
CA ARG A 81 5.54 -6.60 10.79
C ARG A 81 7.02 -6.61 11.18
N ALA A 82 7.88 -6.00 10.36
CA ALA A 82 9.29 -5.85 10.67
C ALA A 82 9.53 -4.97 11.90
N ALA A 83 8.77 -3.87 12.06
CA ALA A 83 8.83 -3.03 13.24
C ALA A 83 8.39 -3.78 14.51
N ALA A 84 7.32 -4.56 14.43
CA ALA A 84 6.86 -5.39 15.56
C ALA A 84 7.91 -6.45 15.98
N ASP A 85 8.64 -7.03 15.01
CA ASP A 85 9.73 -7.97 15.27
C ASP A 85 10.97 -7.27 15.86
N ALA A 86 11.28 -6.06 15.38
CA ALA A 86 12.39 -5.24 15.86
C ALA A 86 12.17 -4.80 17.32
N THR A 87 10.94 -4.47 17.74
CA THR A 87 10.64 -4.12 19.14
C THR A 87 11.01 -5.25 20.13
N GLY A 88 11.00 -6.51 19.69
CA GLY A 88 11.36 -7.64 20.54
C GLY A 88 12.85 -8.02 20.53
N THR A 89 13.66 -7.39 19.69
CA THR A 89 15.02 -7.87 19.40
C THR A 89 16.06 -6.76 19.45
N THR A 90 16.04 -5.84 18.49
CA THR A 90 17.11 -4.85 18.24
C THR A 90 16.67 -3.42 18.47
N GLU A 91 15.37 -3.17 18.63
CA GLU A 91 14.74 -1.83 18.72
C GLU A 91 15.14 -0.88 17.57
N LYS A 92 15.63 -1.45 16.47
CA LYS A 92 16.14 -0.81 15.26
C LYS A 92 15.75 -1.64 14.05
N LEU A 93 15.19 -1.00 13.02
CA LEU A 93 14.83 -1.66 11.77
C LEU A 93 16.11 -1.92 10.96
N THR A 94 16.38 -3.19 10.65
CA THR A 94 17.53 -3.59 9.83
C THR A 94 17.05 -4.16 8.50
N TRP A 95 17.91 -4.09 7.47
CA TRP A 95 17.60 -4.73 6.18
C TRP A 95 17.29 -6.22 6.33
N GLN A 96 17.99 -6.93 7.21
CA GLN A 96 17.76 -8.35 7.45
C GLN A 96 16.35 -8.64 7.98
N ALA A 97 15.83 -7.81 8.89
CA ALA A 97 14.45 -7.94 9.38
C ALA A 97 13.41 -7.66 8.27
N LEU A 98 13.67 -6.66 7.44
CA LEU A 98 12.83 -6.33 6.28
C LEU A 98 12.81 -7.46 5.26
N GLU A 99 13.98 -7.97 4.88
CA GLU A 99 14.14 -9.08 3.94
C GLU A 99 13.46 -10.35 4.43
N HIS A 100 13.59 -10.68 5.72
CA HIS A 100 12.94 -11.86 6.30
C HIS A 100 11.40 -11.79 6.17
N VAL A 101 10.81 -10.60 6.36
CA VAL A 101 9.37 -10.39 6.20
C VAL A 101 8.96 -10.41 4.73
N LEU A 102 9.75 -9.79 3.84
CA LEU A 102 9.47 -9.70 2.41
C LEU A 102 9.63 -11.04 1.68
N THR A 103 10.50 -11.92 2.16
CA THR A 103 10.72 -13.28 1.60
C THR A 103 9.79 -14.35 2.18
N SER A 104 9.18 -14.08 3.35
CA SER A 104 8.21 -14.97 3.99
C SER A 104 6.76 -14.77 3.50
N THR A 105 6.54 -13.95 2.46
CA THR A 105 5.22 -13.63 1.90
C THR A 105 5.12 -14.12 0.46
#